data_AF-A0A7L0LXU2-F1
#
_entry.id   AF-A0A7L0LXU2-F1
#
_cell.length_a   1.000
_cell.length_b   1.000
_cell.length_c   1.000
_cell.angle_alpha   90.00
_cell.angle_beta   90.00
_cell.angle_gamma   90.00
#
_symmetry.space_group_name_H-M   'P 1'
#
loop_
_entity.id
_entity.type
_entity.pdbx_description
1 polymer ?
#
loop_
_entity_poly.entity_id
_entity_poly.type
_entity_poly.pdbx_seq_one_letter_code
_entity_poly.pdbx_strand_id
1 'polypeptide(L)'
;DCALSVQQLEATAVVLACGLFPTEHLNIVTDSMFVAKLCLAMSGPGVSTSTVALMLEEALFSRKGTISVIHVNSHSPIKGCFQTGNDKADATAKGLWTLRDARQLHESLHIGAKALAKRCGISVTDARHIVATCPHCQK
;
A
#
# COMPACT_ATOMS: atom_id res chain seq x y z
N ASP A 1 12.56 12.71 3.35
CA ASP A 1 11.95 11.38 3.09
C ASP A 1 11.63 11.20 1.62
N CYS A 2 12.33 10.26 0.98
CA CYS A 2 12.12 9.92 -0.42
C CYS A 2 10.74 9.27 -0.58
N ALA A 3 9.89 9.80 -1.45
CA ALA A 3 8.60 9.16 -1.74
C ALA A 3 8.86 7.78 -2.34
N LEU A 4 8.27 6.73 -1.74
CA LEU A 4 8.33 5.38 -2.29
C LEU A 4 7.69 5.36 -3.69
N SER A 5 8.31 4.63 -4.61
CA SER A 5 7.72 4.36 -5.93
C SER A 5 6.47 3.49 -5.80
N VAL A 6 5.61 3.51 -6.82
CA VAL A 6 4.43 2.62 -6.86
C VAL A 6 4.85 1.15 -6.68
N GLN A 7 5.92 0.72 -7.35
CA GLN A 7 6.45 -0.65 -7.22
C GLN A 7 6.89 -0.98 -5.78
N GLN A 8 7.49 -0.01 -5.07
CA GLN A 8 7.85 -0.16 -3.66
C GLN A 8 6.61 -0.28 -2.77
N LEU A 9 5.56 0.49 -3.05
CA LEU A 9 4.30 0.44 -2.29
C LEU A 9 3.59 -0.90 -2.48
N GLU A 10 3.49 -1.39 -3.71
CA GLU A 10 2.91 -2.70 -4.02
C GLU A 10 3.66 -3.84 -3.31
N ALA A 11 5.00 -3.80 -3.35
CA ALA A 11 5.81 -4.79 -2.64
C ALA A 11 5.66 -4.68 -1.12
N THR A 12 5.59 -3.46 -0.58
CA THR A 12 5.40 -3.22 0.86
C THR A 12 4.04 -3.77 1.33
N ALA A 13 3.00 -3.69 0.50
CA ALA A 13 1.70 -4.28 0.81
C ALA A 13 1.79 -5.80 1.00
N VAL A 14 2.57 -6.49 0.14
CA VAL A 14 2.83 -7.92 0.28
C VAL A 14 3.65 -8.24 1.53
N VAL A 15 4.72 -7.48 1.80
CA VAL A 15 5.53 -7.62 3.01
C VAL A 15 4.66 -7.47 4.27
N LEU A 16 3.78 -6.47 4.29
CA LEU A 16 2.86 -6.23 5.39
C LEU A 16 1.89 -7.40 5.58
N ALA A 17 1.31 -7.93 4.50
CA ALA A 17 0.44 -9.10 4.57
C ALA A 17 1.19 -10.33 5.14
N CYS A 18 2.44 -10.55 4.72
CA CYS A 18 3.28 -11.62 5.26
C CYS A 18 3.52 -11.48 6.77
N GLY A 19 3.76 -10.26 7.25
CA GLY A 19 4.00 -9.96 8.67
C GLY A 19 2.75 -10.01 9.54
N LEU A 20 1.58 -9.67 8.99
CA LEU A 20 0.29 -9.74 9.70
C LEU A 20 -0.18 -11.17 9.93
N PHE A 21 0.17 -12.09 9.02
CA PHE A 21 -0.28 -13.49 9.08
C PHE A 21 0.91 -14.46 8.99
N PRO A 22 1.83 -14.46 9.96
CA PRO A 22 3.11 -15.14 9.85
C PRO A 22 3.01 -16.68 9.85
N THR A 23 1.90 -17.24 10.35
CA THR A 23 1.73 -18.70 10.53
C THR A 23 0.67 -19.31 9.62
N GLU A 24 -0.25 -18.49 9.15
CA GLU A 24 -1.41 -18.87 8.36
C GLU A 24 -1.01 -19.12 6.90
N HIS A 25 -1.72 -20.04 6.25
CA HIS A 25 -1.62 -20.21 4.80
C HIS A 25 -2.23 -18.99 4.10
N LEU A 26 -1.45 -18.31 3.26
CA LEU A 26 -1.87 -17.09 2.58
C LEU A 26 -2.02 -17.27 1.07
N ASN A 27 -3.10 -16.70 0.53
CA ASN A 27 -3.26 -16.46 -0.89
C ASN A 27 -3.26 -14.95 -1.12
N ILE A 28 -2.17 -14.42 -1.64
CA ILE A 28 -2.05 -13.01 -2.01
C ILE A 28 -2.49 -12.86 -3.46
N VAL A 29 -3.41 -11.94 -3.68
CA VAL A 29 -3.85 -11.55 -5.02
C VAL A 29 -3.35 -10.14 -5.27
N THR A 30 -2.58 -9.95 -6.32
CA THR A 30 -1.98 -8.65 -6.68
C THR A 30 -2.24 -8.35 -8.14
N ASP A 31 -2.53 -7.09 -8.47
CA ASP A 31 -2.58 -6.63 -9.85
C ASP A 31 -1.25 -6.04 -10.35
N SER A 32 -0.25 -6.03 -9.47
CA SER A 32 1.11 -5.64 -9.81
C SER A 32 1.84 -6.81 -10.48
N MET A 33 1.90 -6.77 -11.82
CA MET A 33 2.72 -7.69 -12.62
C MET A 33 4.19 -7.69 -12.17
N PHE A 34 4.68 -6.55 -11.69
CA PHE A 34 6.04 -6.43 -11.16
C PHE A 34 6.25 -7.30 -9.92
N VAL A 35 5.38 -7.17 -8.91
CA VAL A 35 5.45 -7.96 -7.67
C VAL A 35 5.27 -9.44 -7.97
N ALA A 36 4.30 -9.80 -8.81
CA ALA A 36 4.06 -11.19 -9.17
C ALA A 36 5.29 -11.86 -9.82
N LYS A 37 5.91 -11.18 -10.79
CA LYS A 37 7.14 -11.68 -11.44
C LYS A 37 8.31 -11.74 -10.48
N LEU A 38 8.44 -10.77 -9.59
CA LEU A 38 9.51 -10.73 -8.61
C LEU A 38 9.38 -11.92 -7.64
N CYS A 39 8.19 -12.17 -7.08
CA CYS A 39 7.92 -13.34 -6.23
C CYS A 39 8.19 -14.66 -6.95
N LEU A 40 7.85 -14.76 -8.24
CA LEU A 40 8.15 -15.95 -9.04
C LEU A 40 9.66 -16.14 -9.25
N ALA A 41 10.40 -15.07 -9.54
CA ALA A 41 11.84 -15.11 -9.75
C ALA A 41 12.59 -15.57 -8.48
N MET A 42 12.10 -15.18 -7.29
CA MET A 42 12.65 -15.62 -6.00
C MET A 42 12.42 -17.12 -5.71
N SER A 43 11.61 -17.81 -6.50
CA SER A 43 11.45 -19.27 -6.41
C SER A 43 12.54 -20.04 -7.19
N GLY A 44 13.40 -19.35 -7.95
CA GLY A 44 14.50 -19.92 -8.72
C GLY A 44 15.87 -19.41 -8.27
N PRO A 45 16.98 -20.02 -8.71
CA PRO A 45 18.33 -19.55 -8.40
C PRO A 45 18.61 -18.20 -9.07
N GLY A 46 18.60 -17.12 -8.29
CA GLY A 46 18.97 -15.79 -8.75
C GLY A 46 18.59 -14.70 -7.75
N VAL A 47 19.58 -14.01 -7.18
CA VAL A 47 19.36 -12.93 -6.21
C VAL A 47 19.20 -11.62 -6.97
N SER A 48 17.97 -11.12 -7.05
CA SER A 48 17.76 -9.71 -7.39
C SER A 48 18.25 -8.85 -6.22
N THR A 49 19.18 -7.92 -6.47
CA THR A 49 19.85 -7.11 -5.45
C THR A 49 19.13 -5.81 -5.08
N SER A 50 17.90 -5.60 -5.57
CA SER A 50 17.15 -4.38 -5.24
C SER A 50 16.63 -4.43 -3.79
N THR A 51 16.53 -3.27 -3.13
CA THR A 51 15.95 -3.16 -1.78
C THR A 51 14.55 -3.80 -1.71
N VAL A 52 13.75 -3.65 -2.76
CA VAL A 52 12.41 -4.25 -2.84
C VAL A 52 12.44 -5.76 -2.88
N ALA A 53 13.38 -6.34 -3.64
CA ALA A 53 13.56 -7.78 -3.72
C ALA A 53 13.98 -8.36 -2.36
N LEU A 54 14.95 -7.73 -1.69
CA LEU A 54 15.41 -8.16 -0.37
C LEU A 54 14.28 -8.12 0.67
N MET A 55 13.50 -7.03 0.71
CA MET A 55 12.36 -6.93 1.64
C MET A 55 11.32 -8.03 1.41
N LEU A 56 10.99 -8.32 0.14
CA LEU A 56 10.06 -9.39 -0.19
C LEU A 56 10.63 -10.77 0.13
N GLU A 57 11.89 -11.02 -0.21
CA GLU A 57 12.57 -12.29 0.05
C GLU A 57 12.58 -12.61 1.56
N GLU A 58 13.01 -11.64 2.38
CA GLU A 58 13.02 -11.77 3.83
C GLU A 58 11.61 -12.03 4.39
N ALA A 59 10.61 -11.28 3.92
CA ALA A 59 9.23 -11.43 4.36
C ALA A 59 8.62 -12.78 3.95
N LEU A 60 8.96 -13.29 2.77
CA LEU A 60 8.49 -14.59 2.30
C LEU A 60 9.18 -15.74 3.05
N PHE A 61 10.49 -15.65 3.27
CA PHE A 61 11.28 -16.69 3.93
C PHE A 61 11.02 -16.78 5.43
N SER A 62 10.67 -15.66 6.08
CA SER A 62 10.38 -15.62 7.53
C SER A 62 9.04 -16.25 7.91
N ARG A 63 8.20 -16.62 6.92
CA ARG A 63 6.87 -17.20 7.17
C ARG A 63 6.96 -18.67 7.55
N LYS A 64 6.03 -19.09 8.42
CA LYS A 64 5.83 -20.50 8.79
C LYS A 64 4.72 -21.16 7.97
N GLY A 65 3.71 -20.39 7.56
CA GLY A 65 2.63 -20.85 6.70
C GLY A 65 2.99 -20.75 5.22
N THR A 66 2.41 -21.64 4.39
CA THR A 66 2.60 -21.57 2.93
C THR A 66 2.02 -20.28 2.36
N ILE A 67 2.50 -19.88 1.19
CA ILE A 67 2.06 -18.67 0.51
C ILE A 67 1.93 -18.93 -0.99
N SER A 68 0.85 -18.44 -1.58
CA SER A 68 0.64 -18.37 -3.02
C SER A 68 0.45 -16.92 -3.41
N VAL A 69 1.14 -16.46 -4.46
CA VAL A 69 0.98 -15.12 -5.03
C VAL A 69 0.36 -15.28 -6.41
N ILE A 70 -0.85 -14.73 -6.59
CA ILE A 70 -1.65 -14.82 -7.80
C ILE A 70 -1.74 -13.43 -8.42
N HIS A 71 -1.37 -13.33 -9.68
CA HIS A 71 -1.54 -12.09 -10.44
C HIS A 71 -2.93 -12.00 -11.05
N VAL A 72 -3.59 -10.84 -10.93
CA VAL A 72 -4.83 -10.50 -11.63
C VAL A 72 -4.62 -9.28 -12.51
N ASN A 73 -5.04 -9.34 -13.78
CA ASN A 73 -4.89 -8.19 -14.67
C ASN A 73 -6.02 -7.18 -14.41
N SER A 74 -5.71 -6.03 -13.83
CA SER A 74 -6.67 -4.94 -13.61
C SER A 74 -7.20 -4.34 -14.92
N HIS A 75 -6.51 -4.51 -16.05
CA HIS A 75 -6.98 -4.12 -17.39
C HIS A 75 -7.81 -5.19 -18.11
N SER A 76 -7.92 -6.40 -17.55
CA SER A 76 -8.76 -7.47 -18.09
C SER A 76 -9.46 -8.17 -16.93
N PRO A 77 -10.45 -7.48 -16.32
CA PRO A 77 -11.00 -7.86 -15.04
C PRO A 77 -11.66 -9.24 -15.12
N ILE A 78 -11.14 -10.18 -14.34
CA ILE A 78 -11.80 -11.47 -14.09
C ILE A 78 -12.98 -11.17 -13.17
N LYS A 79 -14.21 -11.37 -13.65
CA LYS A 79 -15.42 -11.11 -12.86
C LYS A 79 -15.43 -12.00 -11.60
N GLY A 80 -15.88 -11.44 -10.48
CA GLY A 80 -16.08 -12.18 -9.23
C GLY A 80 -15.27 -11.62 -8.07
N CYS A 81 -14.94 -12.51 -7.11
CA CYS A 81 -14.33 -12.13 -5.84
C CYS A 81 -12.97 -11.44 -5.97
N PHE A 82 -12.17 -11.81 -6.97
CA PHE A 82 -10.87 -11.18 -7.21
C PHE A 82 -10.98 -9.71 -7.58
N GLN A 83 -11.91 -9.35 -8.48
CA GLN A 83 -12.11 -7.94 -8.86
C GLN A 83 -12.62 -7.13 -7.67
N THR A 84 -13.61 -7.64 -6.93
CA THR A 84 -14.16 -6.96 -5.75
C THR A 84 -13.08 -6.74 -4.66
N GLY A 85 -12.20 -7.72 -4.47
CA GLY A 85 -11.06 -7.60 -3.56
C GLY A 85 -10.07 -6.53 -4.02
N ASN A 86 -9.71 -6.53 -5.31
CA ASN A 86 -8.80 -5.56 -5.89
C ASN A 86 -9.34 -4.13 -5.79
N ASP A 87 -10.59 -3.91 -6.19
CA ASP A 87 -11.24 -2.60 -6.13
C ASP A 87 -11.24 -2.04 -4.70
N LYS A 88 -11.44 -2.91 -3.71
CA LYS A 88 -11.39 -2.54 -2.29
C LYS A 88 -9.98 -2.19 -1.83
N ALA A 89 -8.97 -2.96 -2.27
CA ALA A 89 -7.56 -2.67 -1.98
C ALA A 89 -7.14 -1.31 -2.59
N ASP A 90 -7.47 -1.08 -3.86
CA ASP A 90 -7.19 0.17 -4.58
C ASP A 90 -7.87 1.37 -3.93
N ALA A 91 -9.15 1.25 -3.58
CA ALA A 91 -9.88 2.33 -2.92
C ALA A 91 -9.24 2.69 -1.57
N THR A 92 -8.79 1.68 -0.82
CA THR A 92 -8.10 1.86 0.47
C THR A 92 -6.74 2.54 0.28
N ALA A 93 -5.95 2.09 -0.70
CA ALA A 93 -4.65 2.67 -1.04
C ALA A 93 -4.78 4.13 -1.47
N LYS A 94 -5.73 4.44 -2.36
CA LYS A 94 -6.03 5.81 -2.81
C LYS A 94 -6.43 6.72 -1.65
N GLY A 95 -7.29 6.23 -0.74
CA GLY A 95 -7.67 6.98 0.45
C GLY A 95 -6.47 7.34 1.33
N LEU A 96 -5.56 6.39 1.56
CA LEU A 96 -4.36 6.63 2.35
C LEU A 96 -3.45 7.68 1.70
N TRP A 97 -3.29 7.64 0.37
CA TRP A 97 -2.49 8.62 -0.37
C TRP A 97 -3.11 10.02 -0.26
N THR A 98 -4.43 10.15 -0.41
CA THR A 98 -5.10 11.44 -0.25
C THR A 98 -4.93 12.04 1.14
N LEU A 99 -4.90 11.21 2.19
CA LEU A 99 -4.66 11.67 3.57
C LEU A 99 -3.20 12.10 3.78
N ARG A 100 -2.24 11.39 3.19
CA ARG A 100 -0.82 11.77 3.24
C ARG A 100 -0.59 13.13 2.56
N ASP A 101 -1.13 13.31 1.36
CA ASP A 101 -1.02 14.56 0.61
C ASP A 101 -1.71 15.71 1.36
N ALA A 102 -2.87 15.43 1.97
CA ALA A 102 -3.55 16.41 2.81
C ALA A 102 -2.72 16.81 4.04
N ARG A 103 -2.03 15.86 4.67
CA ARG A 103 -1.14 16.16 5.80
C ARG A 103 0.03 17.05 5.36
N GLN A 104 0.70 16.72 4.27
CA GLN A 104 1.81 17.51 3.74
C GLN A 104 1.37 18.91 3.31
N LEU A 105 0.21 19.03 2.66
CA LEU A 105 -0.35 20.32 2.28
C LEU A 105 -0.67 21.18 3.51
N HIS A 106 -1.23 20.57 4.56
CA HIS A 106 -1.51 21.27 5.81
C HIS A 106 -0.22 21.67 6.54
N GLU A 107 0.79 20.81 6.61
CA GLU A 107 2.10 21.14 7.20
C GLU A 107 2.79 22.30 6.46
N SER A 108 2.55 22.42 5.15
CA SER A 108 3.13 23.48 4.33
C SER A 108 2.40 24.82 4.42
N LEU A 109 1.06 24.81 4.50
CA LEU A 109 0.23 26.02 4.35
C LEU A 109 -0.64 26.34 5.57
N HIS A 110 -0.69 25.46 6.56
CA HIS A 110 -1.54 25.55 7.75
C HIS A 110 -3.00 25.92 7.45
N ILE A 111 -3.55 25.44 6.33
CA ILE A 111 -4.94 25.73 5.95
C ILE A 111 -5.94 25.02 6.86
N GLY A 112 -7.05 25.70 7.16
CA GLY A 112 -8.09 25.16 8.03
C GLY A 112 -8.82 23.94 7.46
N ALA A 113 -9.39 23.12 8.34
CA ALA A 113 -9.97 21.81 8.01
C ALA A 113 -11.01 21.83 6.86
N LYS A 114 -11.88 22.85 6.78
CA LYS A 114 -12.86 22.96 5.69
C LYS A 114 -12.20 23.16 4.33
N ALA A 115 -11.18 24.02 4.26
CA ALA A 115 -10.44 24.28 3.03
C ALA A 115 -9.60 23.07 2.62
N LEU A 116 -8.98 22.41 3.60
CA LEU A 116 -8.20 21.19 3.40
C LEU A 116 -9.06 20.04 2.84
N ALA A 117 -10.22 19.78 3.45
CA ALA A 117 -11.17 18.76 2.99
C ALA A 117 -11.59 18.97 1.53
N LYS A 118 -11.94 20.21 1.18
CA LYS A 118 -12.32 20.57 -0.20
C LYS A 118 -11.17 20.39 -1.18
N ARG A 119 -9.95 20.76 -0.80
CA ARG A 119 -8.78 20.78 -1.70
C ARG A 119 -8.19 19.39 -1.94
N CYS A 120 -8.28 18.51 -0.95
CA CYS A 120 -7.75 17.14 -1.03
C CYS A 120 -8.82 16.07 -1.28
N GLY A 121 -10.10 16.44 -1.32
CA GLY A 121 -11.20 15.48 -1.53
C GLY A 121 -11.40 14.50 -0.37
N ILE A 122 -10.97 14.86 0.84
CA ILE A 122 -11.08 14.03 2.05
C ILE A 122 -12.28 14.44 2.89
N SER A 123 -12.69 13.59 3.84
CA SER A 123 -13.79 13.94 4.74
C SER A 123 -13.43 15.12 5.65
N VAL A 124 -14.42 15.91 6.05
CA VAL A 124 -14.20 17.01 7.02
C VAL A 124 -13.70 16.47 8.36
N THR A 125 -14.10 15.27 8.74
CA THR A 125 -13.64 14.59 9.96
C THR A 125 -12.14 14.30 9.89
N ASP A 126 -11.66 13.72 8.78
CA ASP A 126 -10.24 13.43 8.59
C ASP A 126 -9.42 14.72 8.54
N ALA A 127 -9.91 15.75 7.83
CA ALA A 127 -9.25 17.04 7.78
C ALA A 127 -9.14 17.70 9.17
N ARG A 128 -10.18 17.58 10.00
CA ARG A 128 -10.15 18.06 11.40
C ARG A 128 -9.11 17.30 12.21
N HIS A 129 -9.02 15.98 12.05
CA HIS A 129 -8.00 15.18 12.73
C HIS A 129 -6.59 15.63 12.32
N ILE A 130 -6.33 15.84 11.02
CA ILE A 130 -5.03 16.34 10.53
C ILE A 130 -4.68 17.67 11.20
N VAL A 131 -5.59 18.66 11.17
CA VAL A 131 -5.35 19.97 11.81
C VAL A 131 -5.16 19.83 13.32
N ALA A 132 -5.94 18.97 13.99
CA ALA A 132 -5.81 18.73 15.42
C ALA A 132 -4.48 18.08 15.79
N THR A 133 -3.88 17.26 14.93
CA THR A 133 -2.55 16.71 15.19
C THR A 133 -1.39 17.68 14.90
N CYS A 134 -1.67 18.89 14.39
CA CYS A 134 -0.63 19.85 14.03
C CYS A 134 -0.16 20.67 15.26
N PRO A 135 1.11 20.56 15.68
CA PRO A 135 1.63 21.26 16.85
C PRO A 135 1.67 22.79 16.70
N HIS A 136 1.68 23.29 15.45
CA HIS A 136 1.70 24.73 15.17
C HIS A 136 0.30 25.37 15.22
N CYS A 137 -0.75 24.59 14.99
CA CYS A 137 -2.14 25.06 14.96
C CYS A 137 -2.91 24.78 16.26
N GLN A 138 -2.34 24.01 17.19
CA GLN A 138 -2.93 23.67 18.49
C GLN A 138 -2.65 24.70 19.60
N LYS A 139 -2.13 25.89 19.25
CA LYS A 139 -1.89 26.99 20.20
C LYS A 139 -3.10 27.88 20.35
#